data_AF-A0A2H2ZMT1-F1
#
_entry.id   AF-A0A2H2ZMT1-F1
#
_cell.length_a   1.000
_cell.length_b   1.000
_cell.length_c   1.000
_cell.angle_alpha   90.00
_cell.angle_beta   90.00
_cell.angle_gamma   90.00
#
_symmetry.space_group_name_H-M   'P 1'
#
loop_
_entity.id
_entity.type
_entity.pdbx_description
1 polymer ?
#
loop_
_entity_poly.entity_id
_entity_poly.type
_entity_poly.pdbx_seq_one_letter_code
_entity_poly.pdbx_strand_id
1 'polypeptide(L)'
;MACESYVAAATSMIPQVMQDMTGDGLQTVVTMAIVYYFLGDLQSTGLFISIATRLIFALNAHSNPDYTTTPRSPSSSTSSHGSPPSSQLYDKSNLAHHLRDLFWTCYAIDKDLCIRTGQPSCLLDLHCDLTLPPDYSVMQSRHIQSPIIPGLGNNTVPMYPWDLRLSQLKSRAYDALYSPMACRKTQSELLESIRTLDESLEQWRLSIPPDIRPTLTFGETTPVSADVSMQSSMIRLAYYHCVMIVYRASGRCESQSPEKHHEGVQSSFNISLDACRSTVRYLRVALHVITDDCFWIVIFYPITAILALFSNMITNPLDESTAGDLEILKGAPTLFRDIPIRKLTMAELTHLKLLDTFSQELARLGELAIQKARG
;
A
#
# COMPACT_ATOMS: atom_id res chain seq x y z
N MET A 1 -22.98 5.60 -22.89
CA MET A 1 -21.64 5.91 -23.42
C MET A 1 -20.64 5.15 -22.57
N ALA A 2 -19.79 4.30 -23.15
CA ALA A 2 -18.94 3.39 -22.38
C ALA A 2 -17.80 4.16 -21.70
N CYS A 3 -17.44 3.81 -20.44
CA CYS A 3 -16.30 4.39 -19.72
C CYS A 3 -15.01 4.42 -20.58
N GLU A 4 -14.82 3.36 -21.37
CA GLU A 4 -13.71 3.22 -22.33
C GLU A 4 -13.62 4.36 -23.35
N SER A 5 -14.77 4.90 -23.82
CA SER A 5 -14.77 6.02 -24.76
C SER A 5 -14.26 7.32 -24.14
N TYR A 6 -14.54 7.54 -22.85
CA TYR A 6 -14.02 8.68 -22.10
C TYR A 6 -12.53 8.53 -21.81
N VAL A 7 -12.09 7.33 -21.44
CA VAL A 7 -10.67 6.99 -21.22
C VAL A 7 -9.85 7.21 -22.50
N ALA A 8 -10.36 6.75 -23.66
CA ALA A 8 -9.70 6.94 -24.94
C ALA A 8 -9.61 8.42 -25.35
N ALA A 9 -10.68 9.18 -25.14
CA ALA A 9 -10.70 10.63 -25.41
C ALA A 9 -9.74 11.39 -24.49
N ALA A 10 -9.69 11.07 -23.19
CA ALA A 10 -8.74 11.69 -22.26
C ALA A 10 -7.29 11.36 -22.65
N THR A 11 -7.03 10.11 -23.06
CA THR A 11 -5.68 9.67 -23.49
C THR A 11 -5.19 10.40 -24.73
N SER A 12 -6.08 10.75 -25.67
CA SER A 12 -5.67 11.49 -26.88
C SER A 12 -5.24 12.93 -26.59
N MET A 13 -5.64 13.49 -25.45
CA MET A 13 -5.29 14.84 -25.01
C MET A 13 -3.96 14.93 -24.26
N ILE A 14 -3.32 13.80 -23.95
CA ILE A 14 -2.07 13.77 -23.16
C ILE A 14 -0.95 14.63 -23.74
N PRO A 15 -0.70 14.68 -25.06
CA PRO A 15 0.32 15.59 -25.62
C PRO A 15 0.06 17.05 -25.27
N GLN A 16 -1.20 17.50 -25.30
CA GLN A 16 -1.59 18.86 -24.95
C GLN A 16 -1.44 19.11 -23.45
N VAL A 17 -1.89 18.17 -22.61
CA VAL A 17 -1.73 18.23 -21.15
C VAL A 17 -0.27 18.38 -20.74
N MET A 18 0.64 17.68 -21.42
CA MET A 18 2.08 17.78 -21.17
C MET A 18 2.69 19.11 -21.62
N GLN A 19 2.11 19.78 -22.62
CA GLN A 19 2.55 21.09 -23.08
C GLN A 19 2.06 22.20 -22.13
N ASP A 20 0.79 22.15 -21.72
CA ASP A 20 0.18 23.21 -20.92
C ASP A 20 0.52 23.11 -19.43
N MET A 21 0.73 21.89 -18.92
CA MET A 21 1.06 21.59 -17.52
C MET A 21 0.18 22.32 -16.50
N THR A 22 -1.15 22.28 -16.68
CA THR A 22 -2.10 22.96 -15.79
C THR A 22 -2.55 22.09 -14.62
N GLY A 23 -3.20 22.69 -13.62
CA GLY A 23 -3.82 21.95 -12.51
C GLY A 23 -4.89 20.96 -12.98
N ASP A 24 -5.72 21.35 -13.95
CA ASP A 24 -6.71 20.46 -14.57
C ASP A 24 -6.04 19.29 -15.31
N GLY A 25 -4.90 19.57 -15.96
CA GLY A 25 -4.05 18.54 -16.56
C GLY A 25 -3.55 17.53 -15.52
N LEU A 26 -3.04 18.01 -14.39
CA LEU A 26 -2.59 17.13 -13.30
C LEU A 26 -3.75 16.29 -12.74
N GLN A 27 -4.90 16.92 -12.48
CA GLN A 27 -6.09 16.23 -12.00
C GLN A 27 -6.54 15.14 -12.97
N THR A 28 -6.51 15.42 -14.27
CA THR A 28 -6.86 14.44 -15.31
C THR A 28 -5.92 13.25 -15.25
N VAL A 29 -4.61 13.47 -15.24
CA VAL A 29 -3.60 12.39 -15.23
C VAL A 29 -3.67 11.56 -13.94
N VAL A 30 -3.84 12.19 -12.78
CA VAL A 30 -4.04 11.48 -11.50
C VAL A 30 -5.32 10.66 -11.51
N THR A 31 -6.40 11.19 -12.09
CA THR A 31 -7.66 10.45 -12.25
C THR A 31 -7.48 9.23 -13.15
N MET A 32 -6.74 9.35 -14.25
CA MET A 32 -6.41 8.21 -15.12
C MET A 32 -5.59 7.15 -14.38
N ALA A 33 -4.59 7.56 -13.57
CA ALA A 33 -3.83 6.64 -12.74
C ALA A 33 -4.73 5.86 -11.76
N ILE A 34 -5.68 6.54 -11.11
CA ILE A 34 -6.67 5.88 -10.24
C ILE A 34 -7.52 4.88 -11.02
N VAL A 35 -8.07 5.28 -12.17
CA VAL A 35 -8.92 4.40 -12.99
C VAL A 35 -8.16 3.13 -13.39
N TYR A 36 -6.95 3.26 -13.95
CA TYR A 36 -6.16 2.10 -14.35
C TYR A 36 -5.71 1.24 -13.17
N TYR A 37 -5.44 1.84 -12.02
CA TYR A 37 -5.10 1.10 -10.80
C TYR A 37 -6.27 0.22 -10.34
N PHE A 38 -7.50 0.75 -10.35
CA PHE A 38 -8.70 0.00 -10.02
C PHE A 38 -9.08 -1.03 -11.09
N LEU A 39 -8.64 -0.86 -12.35
CA LEU A 39 -8.77 -1.86 -13.41
C LEU A 39 -7.68 -2.95 -13.38
N GLY A 40 -6.71 -2.85 -12.46
CA GLY A 40 -5.59 -3.79 -12.37
C GLY A 40 -4.52 -3.62 -13.44
N ASP A 41 -4.59 -2.57 -14.26
CA ASP A 41 -3.56 -2.24 -15.26
C ASP A 41 -2.44 -1.43 -14.60
N LEU A 42 -1.54 -2.16 -13.94
CA LEU A 42 -0.40 -1.57 -13.23
C LEU A 42 0.60 -0.88 -14.17
N GLN A 43 0.67 -1.29 -15.44
CA GLN A 43 1.56 -0.69 -16.42
C GLN A 43 1.06 0.70 -16.83
N SER A 44 -0.22 0.79 -17.20
CA SER A 44 -0.86 2.09 -17.47
C SER A 44 -0.83 2.98 -16.24
N THR A 45 -1.09 2.43 -15.05
CA THR A 45 -0.96 3.18 -13.79
C THR A 45 0.44 3.81 -13.65
N GLY A 46 1.51 3.02 -13.82
CA GLY A 46 2.88 3.52 -13.74
C GLY A 46 3.21 4.61 -14.77
N LEU A 47 2.68 4.46 -16.00
CA LEU A 47 2.80 5.48 -17.04
C LEU A 47 2.15 6.81 -16.62
N PHE A 48 0.90 6.79 -16.15
CA PHE A 48 0.21 8.01 -15.74
C PHE A 48 0.82 8.61 -14.47
N ILE A 49 1.32 7.80 -13.52
CA ILE A 49 2.09 8.31 -12.37
C ILE A 49 3.38 9.01 -12.84
N SER A 50 4.08 8.47 -13.83
CA SER A 50 5.29 9.10 -14.40
C SER A 50 4.98 10.46 -15.03
N ILE A 51 3.86 10.57 -15.75
CA ILE A 51 3.39 11.83 -16.34
C ILE A 51 2.97 12.81 -15.23
N ALA A 52 2.18 12.36 -14.25
CA ALA A 52 1.72 13.17 -13.12
C ALA A 52 2.89 13.75 -12.33
N THR A 53 3.94 12.95 -12.13
CA THR A 53 5.18 13.36 -11.45
C THR A 53 5.80 14.60 -12.11
N ARG A 54 5.84 14.66 -13.45
CA ARG A 54 6.36 15.84 -14.17
C ARG A 54 5.51 17.09 -13.90
N LEU A 55 4.18 16.95 -13.90
CA LEU A 55 3.27 18.06 -13.62
C LEU A 55 3.34 18.48 -12.14
N ILE A 56 3.46 17.54 -11.21
CA ILE A 56 3.62 17.78 -9.77
C ILE A 56 4.83 18.68 -9.48
N PHE A 57 5.95 18.41 -10.14
CA PHE A 57 7.14 19.25 -10.00
C PHE A 57 6.99 20.59 -10.71
N ALA A 58 6.46 20.63 -11.94
CA ALA A 58 6.24 21.86 -12.68
C ALA A 58 5.30 22.84 -11.96
N LEU A 59 4.28 22.31 -11.28
CA LEU A 59 3.26 23.08 -10.57
C LEU A 59 3.58 23.31 -9.08
N ASN A 60 4.75 22.86 -8.60
CA ASN A 60 5.13 22.89 -7.17
C ASN A 60 4.13 22.21 -6.21
N ALA A 61 3.34 21.24 -6.69
CA ALA A 61 2.35 20.50 -5.90
C ALA A 61 2.97 19.68 -4.74
N HIS A 62 4.24 19.31 -4.90
CA HIS A 62 5.03 18.56 -3.92
C HIS A 62 5.49 19.40 -2.71
N SER A 63 5.30 20.73 -2.74
CA SER A 63 5.67 21.64 -1.64
C SER A 63 4.46 21.99 -0.76
N ASN A 64 4.66 22.23 0.54
CA ASN A 64 3.58 22.70 1.39
C ASN A 64 3.16 24.14 1.00
N PRO A 65 1.85 24.41 0.75
CA PRO A 65 1.33 25.74 0.42
C PRO A 65 1.67 26.85 1.41
N ASP A 66 1.86 26.52 2.69
CA ASP A 66 2.19 27.51 3.73
C ASP A 66 3.59 28.13 3.54
N TYR A 67 4.51 27.43 2.88
CA TYR A 67 5.87 27.94 2.62
C TYR A 67 5.96 28.80 1.35
N THR A 68 5.00 28.69 0.43
CA THR A 68 5.02 29.41 -0.85
C THR A 68 4.31 30.76 -0.78
N THR A 69 3.44 30.96 0.21
CA THR A 69 2.66 32.19 0.41
C THR A 69 3.39 33.29 1.20
N THR A 70 4.56 33.01 1.80
CA THR A 70 5.43 34.06 2.34
C THR A 70 6.32 34.65 1.23
N PRO A 71 6.13 35.92 0.82
CA PRO A 71 7.09 36.58 -0.05
C PRO A 71 8.40 36.69 0.73
N ARG A 72 9.48 36.18 0.14
CA ARG A 72 10.84 36.40 0.63
C ARG A 72 11.26 37.84 0.33
N SER A 73 10.59 38.82 0.94
CA SER A 73 11.05 40.20 0.94
C SER A 73 12.28 40.29 1.83
N PRO A 74 13.41 40.85 1.37
CA PRO A 74 14.55 41.12 2.23
C PRO A 74 14.19 42.32 3.11
N SER A 75 13.51 42.09 4.24
CA SER A 75 13.33 43.13 5.25
C SER A 75 14.50 43.08 6.22
N SER A 76 15.27 44.17 6.17
CA SER A 76 16.18 44.61 7.20
C SER A 76 15.59 44.41 8.59
N SER A 77 16.35 43.69 9.43
CA SER A 77 16.39 43.75 10.90
C SER A 77 15.30 44.58 11.58
N THR A 78 14.39 43.91 12.28
CA THR A 78 14.07 44.26 13.67
C THR A 78 13.34 43.10 14.33
N SER A 79 13.89 42.69 15.47
CA SER A 79 13.35 41.69 16.38
C SER A 79 11.95 42.06 16.87
N SER A 80 10.99 41.18 16.63
CA SER A 80 9.84 41.00 17.52
C SER A 80 9.42 39.53 17.47
N HIS A 81 9.16 38.97 18.64
CA HIS A 81 8.58 37.63 18.80
C HIS A 81 7.18 37.62 18.17
N GLY A 82 7.13 37.35 16.87
CA GLY A 82 5.90 37.03 16.15
C GLY A 82 5.51 35.60 16.48
N SER A 83 4.32 35.44 17.06
CA SER A 83 3.62 34.15 17.10
C SER A 83 3.69 33.47 15.73
N PRO A 84 3.72 32.13 15.65
CA PRO A 84 3.72 31.45 14.36
C PRO A 84 2.55 31.99 13.53
N PRO A 85 2.75 32.24 12.21
CA PRO A 85 1.66 32.68 11.36
C PRO A 85 0.52 31.68 11.58
N SER A 86 -0.65 32.20 11.96
CA SER A 86 -1.86 31.41 12.10
C SER A 86 -1.99 30.56 10.84
N SER A 87 -1.79 29.24 10.99
CA SER A 87 -1.91 28.24 9.93
C SER A 87 -3.14 28.61 9.09
N GLN A 88 -2.92 29.01 7.83
CA GLN A 88 -4.05 29.35 6.99
C GLN A 88 -4.97 28.12 6.97
N LEU A 89 -6.24 28.32 7.30
CA LEU A 89 -7.21 27.24 7.28
C LEU A 89 -7.17 26.63 5.88
N TYR A 90 -6.99 25.32 5.80
CA TYR A 90 -7.09 24.56 4.56
C TYR A 90 -8.37 24.98 3.81
N ASP A 91 -8.29 25.04 2.48
CA ASP A 91 -9.38 25.49 1.60
C ASP A 91 -9.28 24.80 0.24
N LYS A 92 -10.24 23.94 -0.08
CA LYS A 92 -10.36 23.23 -1.36
C LYS A 92 -10.46 24.14 -2.58
N SER A 93 -10.98 25.36 -2.42
CA SER A 93 -11.09 26.31 -3.53
C SER A 93 -9.75 26.96 -3.88
N ASN A 94 -8.78 26.91 -2.96
CA ASN A 94 -7.43 27.35 -3.22
C ASN A 94 -6.68 26.32 -4.08
N LEU A 95 -6.22 26.75 -5.25
CA LEU A 95 -5.49 25.91 -6.20
C LEU A 95 -4.28 25.20 -5.55
N ALA A 96 -3.54 25.86 -4.66
CA ALA A 96 -2.37 25.26 -4.03
C ALA A 96 -2.73 24.08 -3.12
N HIS A 97 -3.85 24.16 -2.37
CA HIS A 97 -4.36 23.04 -1.57
C HIS A 97 -4.85 21.89 -2.45
N HIS A 98 -5.58 22.20 -3.53
CA HIS A 98 -6.03 21.18 -4.47
C HIS A 98 -4.86 20.44 -5.13
N LEU A 99 -3.83 21.16 -5.58
CA LEU A 99 -2.61 20.56 -6.13
C LEU A 99 -1.89 19.69 -5.09
N ARG A 100 -1.84 20.15 -3.83
CA ARG A 100 -1.26 19.37 -2.71
C ARG A 100 -2.03 18.07 -2.47
N ASP A 101 -3.34 18.06 -2.61
CA ASP A 101 -4.17 16.87 -2.49
C ASP A 101 -3.95 15.87 -3.63
N LEU A 102 -3.80 16.37 -4.85
CA LEU A 102 -3.43 15.56 -6.02
C LEU A 102 -2.03 14.93 -5.84
N PHE A 103 -1.08 15.70 -5.30
CA PHE A 103 0.24 15.19 -4.94
C PHE A 103 0.14 14.03 -3.95
N TRP A 104 -0.59 14.18 -2.84
CA TRP A 104 -0.71 13.13 -1.83
C TRP A 104 -1.38 11.86 -2.35
N THR A 105 -2.39 12.02 -3.20
CA THR A 105 -3.06 10.89 -3.87
C THR A 105 -2.09 10.16 -4.80
N CYS A 106 -1.37 10.90 -5.64
CA CYS A 106 -0.36 10.35 -6.55
C CYS A 106 0.78 9.66 -5.78
N TYR A 107 1.25 10.28 -4.68
CA TYR A 107 2.28 9.75 -3.81
C TYR A 107 1.88 8.40 -3.23
N ALA A 108 0.66 8.30 -2.67
CA ALA A 108 0.19 7.06 -2.09
C ALA A 108 0.11 5.90 -3.11
N ILE A 109 -0.39 6.20 -4.33
CA ILE A 109 -0.47 5.21 -5.41
C ILE A 109 0.93 4.78 -5.87
N ASP A 110 1.86 5.74 -6.06
CA ASP A 110 3.25 5.46 -6.45
C ASP A 110 3.92 4.52 -5.43
N LYS A 111 3.84 4.82 -4.13
CA LYS A 111 4.47 3.97 -3.09
C LYS A 111 3.84 2.59 -2.99
N ASP A 112 2.54 2.48 -3.21
CA ASP A 112 1.88 1.18 -3.26
C ASP A 112 2.30 0.38 -4.50
N LEU A 113 2.38 1.04 -5.66
CA LEU A 113 2.82 0.42 -6.93
C LEU A 113 4.27 -0.09 -6.86
N CYS A 114 5.18 0.66 -6.25
CA CYS A 114 6.58 0.23 -6.05
C CYS A 114 6.68 -1.09 -5.33
N ILE A 115 5.92 -1.24 -4.26
CA ILE A 115 5.90 -2.46 -3.46
C ILE A 115 5.28 -3.62 -4.23
N ARG A 116 4.20 -3.37 -4.99
CA ARG A 116 3.51 -4.40 -5.78
C ARG A 116 4.34 -4.92 -6.94
N THR A 117 5.13 -4.05 -7.57
CA THR A 117 5.84 -4.35 -8.83
C THR A 117 7.35 -4.53 -8.66
N GLY A 118 7.91 -4.13 -7.52
CA GLY A 118 9.36 -4.03 -7.29
C GLY A 118 10.03 -2.88 -8.05
N GLN A 119 9.29 -2.10 -8.84
CA GLN A 119 9.83 -0.97 -9.61
C GLN A 119 10.14 0.23 -8.70
N PRO A 120 11.16 1.05 -9.04
CA PRO A 120 11.48 2.24 -8.27
C PRO A 120 10.36 3.28 -8.34
N SER A 121 10.28 4.11 -7.29
CA SER A 121 9.30 5.20 -7.15
C SER A 121 9.58 6.34 -8.11
N CYS A 122 8.52 6.89 -8.71
CA CYS A 122 8.61 8.11 -9.50
C CYS A 122 8.76 9.35 -8.61
N LEU A 123 8.09 9.37 -7.45
CA LEU A 123 8.11 10.46 -6.48
C LEU A 123 9.11 10.18 -5.36
N LEU A 124 10.39 10.39 -5.62
CA LEU A 124 11.44 10.21 -4.61
C LEU A 124 11.22 11.17 -3.42
N ASP A 125 11.27 10.60 -2.21
CA ASP A 125 10.97 11.34 -0.96
C ASP A 125 11.89 12.55 -0.77
N LEU A 126 13.17 12.44 -1.19
CA LEU A 126 14.17 13.51 -1.10
C LEU A 126 13.76 14.80 -1.85
N HIS A 127 12.87 14.70 -2.83
CA HIS A 127 12.43 15.84 -3.64
C HIS A 127 11.03 16.34 -3.25
N CYS A 128 10.42 15.77 -2.22
CA CYS A 128 9.06 16.09 -1.82
C CYS A 128 9.03 16.68 -0.41
N ASP A 129 8.21 17.71 -0.18
CA ASP A 129 7.82 18.08 1.16
C ASP A 129 6.79 17.06 1.64
N LEU A 130 7.16 16.22 2.61
CA LEU A 130 6.31 15.16 3.17
C LEU A 130 5.62 15.57 4.47
N THR A 131 5.57 16.86 4.78
CA THR A 131 4.81 17.39 5.93
C THR A 131 3.33 17.10 5.73
N LEU A 132 2.79 16.27 6.62
CA LEU A 132 1.38 15.87 6.60
C LEU A 132 0.48 17.09 6.88
N PRO A 133 -0.77 17.08 6.37
CA PRO A 133 -1.73 18.11 6.70
C PRO A 133 -1.99 18.21 8.22
N PRO A 134 -2.33 19.39 8.75
CA PRO A 134 -2.74 19.54 10.15
C PRO A 134 -3.87 18.58 10.52
N ASP A 135 -3.81 18.02 11.73
CA ASP A 135 -4.80 17.06 12.27
C ASP A 135 -5.06 15.81 11.43
N TYR A 136 -4.17 15.49 10.48
CA TYR A 136 -4.34 14.39 9.55
C TYR A 136 -4.63 13.04 10.24
N SER A 137 -3.90 12.70 11.30
CA SER A 137 -4.10 11.43 12.04
C SER A 137 -5.50 11.32 12.66
N VAL A 138 -6.04 12.42 13.17
CA VAL A 138 -7.37 12.48 13.77
C VAL A 138 -8.45 12.35 12.69
N MET A 139 -8.26 13.03 11.56
CA MET A 139 -9.17 12.95 10.42
C MET A 139 -9.17 11.55 9.79
N GLN A 140 -7.99 10.95 9.61
CA GLN A 140 -7.86 9.60 9.09
C GLN A 140 -8.52 8.58 10.03
N SER A 141 -8.36 8.72 11.34
CA SER A 141 -9.02 7.84 12.32
C SER A 141 -10.54 7.93 12.24
N ARG A 142 -11.09 9.14 12.10
CA ARG A 142 -12.53 9.35 11.88
C ARG A 142 -13.03 8.72 10.58
N HIS A 143 -12.24 8.80 9.51
CA HIS A 143 -12.57 8.17 8.22
C HIS A 143 -12.67 6.65 8.32
N ILE A 144 -11.75 6.03 9.07
CA ILE A 144 -11.73 4.58 9.22
C ILE A 144 -12.92 4.10 10.06
N GLN A 145 -13.29 4.85 11.10
CA GLN A 145 -14.38 4.50 12.02
C GLN A 145 -15.77 4.73 11.45
N SER A 146 -15.97 5.75 10.61
CA SER A 146 -17.28 6.08 10.06
C SER A 146 -17.19 6.42 8.57
N PRO A 147 -18.06 5.82 7.72
CA PRO A 147 -18.17 6.20 6.31
C PRO A 147 -18.75 7.60 6.13
N ILE A 148 -19.49 8.12 7.14
CA ILE A 148 -20.10 9.45 7.12
C ILE A 148 -19.44 10.30 8.21
N ILE A 149 -18.69 11.33 7.80
CA ILE A 149 -18.16 12.33 8.71
C ILE A 149 -19.06 13.58 8.62
N PRO A 150 -19.83 13.92 9.67
CA PRO A 150 -20.66 15.13 9.69
C PRO A 150 -19.80 16.39 9.53
N GLY A 151 -20.28 17.37 8.76
CA GLY A 151 -19.63 18.68 8.64
C GLY A 151 -18.44 18.73 7.70
N LEU A 152 -18.34 17.82 6.72
CA LEU A 152 -17.32 17.89 5.68
C LEU A 152 -17.52 19.16 4.83
N GLY A 153 -16.66 20.16 5.04
CA GLY A 153 -16.69 21.43 4.32
C GLY A 153 -15.52 21.59 3.37
N ASN A 154 -15.47 22.75 2.70
CA ASN A 154 -14.33 23.13 1.86
C ASN A 154 -13.04 23.30 2.67
N ASN A 155 -13.15 23.50 3.99
CA ASN A 155 -12.01 23.69 4.88
C ASN A 155 -11.54 22.41 5.57
N THR A 156 -12.02 21.24 5.14
CA THR A 156 -11.61 19.95 5.67
C THR A 156 -10.67 19.25 4.70
N VAL A 157 -9.44 18.96 5.16
CA VAL A 157 -8.44 18.16 4.42
C VAL A 157 -9.11 16.87 3.89
N PRO A 158 -8.84 16.45 2.64
CA PRO A 158 -9.48 15.28 2.08
C PRO A 158 -9.03 14.03 2.82
N MET A 159 -9.92 13.05 2.84
CA MET A 159 -9.57 11.70 3.24
C MET A 159 -8.96 11.01 2.04
N TYR A 160 -7.79 10.41 2.22
CA TYR A 160 -7.15 9.64 1.15
C TYR A 160 -7.54 8.16 1.30
N PRO A 161 -7.69 7.41 0.19
CA PRO A 161 -7.99 5.98 0.23
C PRO A 161 -6.90 5.13 0.89
N TRP A 162 -5.70 5.68 1.04
CA TRP A 162 -4.56 5.07 1.72
C TRP A 162 -4.06 5.99 2.84
N ASP A 163 -3.63 5.40 3.97
CA ASP A 163 -2.99 6.19 5.02
C ASP A 163 -1.59 6.65 4.55
N LEU A 164 -1.43 7.97 4.36
CA LEU A 164 -0.17 8.60 3.98
C LEU A 164 1.02 8.23 4.88
N ARG A 165 0.78 8.03 6.18
CA ARG A 165 1.84 7.61 7.11
C ARG A 165 2.36 6.21 6.77
N LEU A 166 1.44 5.32 6.39
CA LEU A 166 1.80 3.99 5.93
C LEU A 166 2.46 4.03 4.56
N SER A 167 2.05 4.93 3.66
CA SER A 167 2.71 5.15 2.36
C SER A 167 4.16 5.60 2.51
N GLN A 168 4.44 6.52 3.45
CA GLN A 168 5.81 6.92 3.79
C GLN A 168 6.62 5.75 4.37
N LEU A 169 6.00 4.89 5.18
CA LEU A 169 6.66 3.69 5.69
C LEU A 169 6.98 2.69 4.58
N LYS A 170 6.07 2.48 3.62
CA LYS A 170 6.31 1.66 2.42
C LYS A 170 7.48 2.20 1.60
N SER A 171 7.56 3.52 1.41
CA SER A 171 8.68 4.18 0.73
C SER A 171 10.02 3.85 1.42
N ARG A 172 10.10 4.08 2.74
CA ARG A 172 11.31 3.75 3.53
C ARG A 172 11.64 2.25 3.49
N ALA A 173 10.63 1.38 3.53
CA ALA A 173 10.82 -0.06 3.45
C ALA A 173 11.41 -0.48 2.09
N TYR A 174 10.91 0.08 0.99
CA TYR A 174 11.48 -0.16 -0.33
C TYR A 174 12.95 0.27 -0.38
N ASP A 175 13.27 1.50 0.02
CA ASP A 175 14.63 2.02 -0.05
C ASP A 175 15.60 1.24 0.83
N ALA A 176 15.18 0.92 2.06
CA ALA A 176 16.03 0.26 3.04
C ALA A 176 16.17 -1.25 2.82
N LEU A 177 15.18 -1.91 2.20
CA LEU A 177 15.15 -3.36 2.06
C LEU A 177 15.23 -3.80 0.60
N TYR A 178 14.66 -3.12 -0.38
CA TYR A 178 14.47 -3.68 -1.74
C TYR A 178 15.21 -2.94 -2.85
N SER A 179 15.71 -1.74 -2.60
CA SER A 179 16.48 -0.98 -3.59
C SER A 179 17.77 -1.72 -4.00
N PRO A 180 18.34 -1.40 -5.19
CA PRO A 180 19.64 -1.93 -5.60
C PRO A 180 20.76 -1.67 -4.58
N MET A 181 20.66 -0.58 -3.81
CA MET A 181 21.60 -0.27 -2.73
C MET A 181 21.35 -1.12 -1.49
N ALA A 182 20.09 -1.40 -1.16
CA ALA A 182 19.74 -2.31 -0.06
C ALA A 182 20.30 -3.72 -0.28
N CYS A 183 20.38 -4.20 -1.53
CA CYS A 183 20.99 -5.49 -1.87
C CYS A 183 22.49 -5.57 -1.55
N ARG A 184 23.16 -4.44 -1.30
CA ARG A 184 24.59 -4.39 -0.94
C ARG A 184 24.83 -4.34 0.56
N LYS A 185 23.77 -4.25 1.38
CA LYS A 185 23.88 -4.24 2.84
C LYS A 185 24.42 -5.56 3.35
N THR A 186 25.26 -5.47 4.38
CA THR A 186 25.63 -6.61 5.22
C THR A 186 24.42 -7.15 5.98
N GLN A 187 24.52 -8.37 6.49
CA GLN A 187 23.47 -8.97 7.32
C GLN A 187 23.11 -8.10 8.53
N SER A 188 24.10 -7.51 9.21
CA SER A 188 23.86 -6.63 10.37
C SER A 188 23.10 -5.36 9.99
N GLU A 189 23.48 -4.70 8.89
CA GLU A 189 22.79 -3.49 8.41
C GLU A 189 21.36 -3.79 7.96
N LEU A 190 21.13 -4.97 7.38
CA LEU A 190 19.80 -5.42 6.99
C LEU A 190 18.92 -5.65 8.22
N LEU A 191 19.41 -6.37 9.23
CA LEU A 191 18.67 -6.61 10.48
C LEU A 191 18.40 -5.32 11.25
N GLU A 192 19.34 -4.37 11.26
CA GLU A 192 19.13 -3.03 11.83
C GLU A 192 18.03 -2.26 11.08
N SER A 193 18.01 -2.36 9.74
CA SER A 193 16.96 -1.75 8.92
C SER A 193 15.59 -2.36 9.23
N ILE A 194 15.51 -3.69 9.38
CA ILE A 194 14.28 -4.40 9.76
C ILE A 194 13.78 -3.91 11.12
N ARG A 195 14.64 -3.86 12.14
CA ARG A 195 14.27 -3.37 13.48
C ARG A 195 13.74 -1.94 13.46
N THR A 196 14.41 -1.05 12.73
CA THR A 196 14.00 0.36 12.63
C THR A 196 12.63 0.51 11.95
N LEU A 197 12.38 -0.30 10.92
CA LEU A 197 11.10 -0.33 10.22
C LEU A 197 9.99 -0.95 11.07
N ASP A 198 10.28 -2.00 11.83
CA ASP A 198 9.37 -2.62 12.78
C ASP A 198 8.92 -1.63 13.86
N GLU A 199 9.86 -0.94 14.49
CA GLU A 199 9.57 0.12 15.48
C GLU A 199 8.67 1.21 14.88
N SER A 200 8.96 1.64 13.65
CA SER A 200 8.13 2.62 12.93
C SER A 200 6.73 2.10 12.62
N LEU A 201 6.62 0.82 12.26
CA LEU A 201 5.34 0.17 11.91
C LEU A 201 4.49 -0.03 13.16
N GLU A 202 5.10 -0.42 14.27
CA GLU A 202 4.44 -0.56 15.56
C GLU A 202 3.97 0.80 16.09
N GLN A 203 4.78 1.85 15.99
CA GLN A 203 4.37 3.22 16.32
C GLN A 203 3.15 3.66 15.48
N TRP A 204 3.17 3.38 14.18
CA TRP A 204 2.01 3.65 13.32
C TRP A 204 0.79 2.85 13.77
N ARG A 205 0.93 1.55 14.04
CA ARG A 205 -0.16 0.67 14.48
C ARG A 205 -0.76 1.14 15.80
N LEU A 206 0.07 1.51 16.78
CA LEU A 206 -0.36 2.03 18.07
C LEU A 206 -1.03 3.41 17.98
N SER A 207 -0.72 4.19 16.94
CA SER A 207 -1.42 5.46 16.68
C SER A 207 -2.87 5.29 16.20
N ILE A 208 -3.25 4.09 15.75
CA ILE A 208 -4.62 3.78 15.32
C ILE A 208 -5.48 3.49 16.56
N PRO A 209 -6.72 4.01 16.64
CA PRO A 209 -7.64 3.72 17.74
C PRO A 209 -7.82 2.22 18.00
N PRO A 210 -7.91 1.77 19.28
CA PRO A 210 -7.95 0.35 19.62
C PRO A 210 -9.00 -0.47 18.87
N ASP A 211 -10.20 0.08 18.65
CA ASP A 211 -11.34 -0.65 18.04
C ASP A 211 -11.10 -1.05 16.58
N ILE A 212 -10.28 -0.28 15.87
CA ILE A 212 -9.95 -0.48 14.44
C ILE A 212 -8.48 -0.83 14.24
N ARG A 213 -7.72 -0.99 15.33
CA ARG A 213 -6.29 -1.29 15.28
C ARG A 213 -6.07 -2.69 14.69
N PRO A 214 -5.13 -2.85 13.75
CA PRO A 214 -4.69 -4.18 13.33
C PRO A 214 -4.11 -4.98 14.50
N THR A 215 -4.53 -6.24 14.63
CA THR A 215 -3.91 -7.18 15.57
C THR A 215 -2.57 -7.67 15.01
N LEU A 216 -1.66 -8.15 15.87
CA LEU A 216 -0.37 -8.66 15.42
C LEU A 216 -0.53 -9.94 14.59
N THR A 217 -1.47 -10.80 15.00
CA THR A 217 -1.87 -12.02 14.30
C THR A 217 -3.39 -12.08 14.21
N PHE A 218 -3.90 -12.85 13.24
CA PHE A 218 -5.33 -13.11 13.06
C PHE A 218 -5.59 -14.60 12.96
N GLY A 219 -6.38 -15.12 13.92
CA GLY A 219 -6.82 -16.50 14.00
C GLY A 219 -8.34 -16.60 14.16
N GLU A 220 -8.85 -17.82 14.28
CA GLU A 220 -10.29 -18.11 14.39
C GLU A 220 -10.94 -17.48 15.62
N THR A 221 -10.16 -17.33 16.71
CA THR A 221 -10.62 -16.74 17.97
C THR A 221 -10.43 -15.22 18.04
N THR A 222 -9.84 -14.61 17.01
CA THR A 222 -9.62 -13.16 17.01
C THR A 222 -10.94 -12.44 16.81
N PRO A 223 -11.36 -11.56 17.74
CA PRO A 223 -12.63 -10.88 17.63
C PRO A 223 -12.62 -9.93 16.43
N VAL A 224 -13.72 -9.92 15.70
CA VAL A 224 -14.00 -8.98 14.62
C VAL A 224 -15.17 -8.13 15.05
N SER A 225 -15.01 -6.80 15.00
CA SER A 225 -16.09 -5.88 15.34
C SER A 225 -17.29 -6.13 14.40
N ALA A 226 -18.50 -5.99 14.92
CA ALA A 226 -19.70 -6.03 14.09
C ALA A 226 -19.74 -4.85 13.09
N ASP A 227 -19.08 -3.74 13.43
CA ASP A 227 -19.08 -2.48 12.67
C ASP A 227 -17.83 -2.33 11.79
N VAL A 228 -17.27 -3.44 11.28
CA VAL A 228 -16.11 -3.38 10.38
C VAL A 228 -16.47 -2.60 9.11
N SER A 229 -15.71 -1.55 8.84
CA SER A 229 -15.81 -0.78 7.60
C SER A 229 -14.83 -1.31 6.56
N MET A 230 -15.11 -1.05 5.28
CA MET A 230 -14.16 -1.32 4.19
C MET A 230 -12.79 -0.69 4.48
N GLN A 231 -12.74 0.56 4.94
CA GLN A 231 -11.50 1.26 5.27
C GLN A 231 -10.72 0.56 6.40
N SER A 232 -11.41 0.11 7.44
CA SER A 232 -10.78 -0.66 8.54
C SER A 232 -10.25 -2.02 8.06
N SER A 233 -10.90 -2.64 7.07
CA SER A 233 -10.41 -3.86 6.43
C SER A 233 -9.19 -3.61 5.57
N MET A 234 -9.21 -2.56 4.74
CA MET A 234 -8.09 -2.20 3.88
C MET A 234 -6.84 -1.85 4.69
N ILE A 235 -6.98 -1.10 5.80
CA ILE A 235 -5.83 -0.74 6.64
C ILE A 235 -5.22 -1.96 7.35
N ARG A 236 -6.05 -2.93 7.76
CA ARG A 236 -5.58 -4.19 8.36
C ARG A 236 -4.87 -5.09 7.35
N LEU A 237 -5.40 -5.21 6.12
CA LEU A 237 -4.72 -5.91 5.03
C LEU A 237 -3.40 -5.23 4.68
N ALA A 238 -3.38 -3.91 4.61
CA ALA A 238 -2.17 -3.14 4.36
C ALA A 238 -1.13 -3.30 5.48
N TYR A 239 -1.55 -3.39 6.74
CA TYR A 239 -0.67 -3.68 7.87
C TYR A 239 0.02 -5.05 7.73
N TYR A 240 -0.75 -6.13 7.56
CA TYR A 240 -0.15 -7.47 7.42
C TYR A 240 0.76 -7.56 6.21
N HIS A 241 0.42 -6.88 5.13
CA HIS A 241 1.30 -6.77 3.98
C HIS A 241 2.61 -6.04 4.30
N CYS A 242 2.57 -4.95 5.05
CA CYS A 242 3.80 -4.26 5.48
C CYS A 242 4.64 -5.12 6.42
N VAL A 243 4.04 -5.85 7.36
CA VAL A 243 4.75 -6.82 8.22
C VAL A 243 5.45 -7.87 7.34
N MET A 244 4.72 -8.47 6.40
CA MET A 244 5.28 -9.44 5.45
C MET A 244 6.48 -8.86 4.70
N ILE A 245 6.37 -7.65 4.15
CA ILE A 245 7.46 -7.00 3.40
C ILE A 245 8.67 -6.72 4.31
N VAL A 246 8.46 -6.15 5.49
CA VAL A 246 9.56 -5.82 6.39
C VAL A 246 10.32 -7.07 6.80
N TYR A 247 9.62 -8.13 7.18
CA TYR A 247 10.24 -9.33 7.72
C TYR A 247 10.74 -10.32 6.66
N ARG A 248 10.07 -10.43 5.49
CA ARG A 248 10.52 -11.31 4.39
C ARG A 248 11.91 -10.95 3.88
N ALA A 249 12.33 -9.70 4.06
CA ALA A 249 13.68 -9.27 3.75
C ALA A 249 14.77 -10.11 4.44
N SER A 250 14.50 -10.68 5.61
CA SER A 250 15.46 -11.50 6.38
C SER A 250 15.89 -12.79 5.68
N GLY A 251 15.07 -13.35 4.77
CA GLY A 251 15.40 -14.58 4.04
C GLY A 251 16.66 -14.46 3.16
N ARG A 252 17.10 -13.23 2.85
CA ARG A 252 18.39 -13.00 2.17
C ARG A 252 19.60 -13.37 3.02
N CYS A 253 19.46 -13.32 4.35
CA CYS A 253 20.53 -13.70 5.27
C CYS A 253 20.79 -15.21 5.24
N GLU A 254 19.74 -16.02 5.07
CA GLU A 254 19.86 -17.49 4.98
C GLU A 254 20.64 -17.89 3.73
N SER A 255 20.41 -17.20 2.61
CA SER A 255 21.09 -17.48 1.34
C SER A 255 22.59 -17.15 1.36
N GLN A 256 23.01 -16.17 2.17
CA GLN A 256 24.41 -15.70 2.22
C GLN A 256 25.26 -16.47 3.25
N SER A 257 24.66 -17.12 4.24
CA SER A 257 25.39 -17.79 5.32
C SER A 257 24.65 -19.00 5.90
N PRO A 258 24.45 -20.08 5.12
CA PRO A 258 23.70 -21.27 5.57
C PRO A 258 24.32 -21.97 6.80
N GLU A 259 25.61 -21.75 7.07
CA GLU A 259 26.34 -22.38 8.18
C GLU A 259 26.10 -21.72 9.56
N LYS A 260 25.50 -20.51 9.61
CA LYS A 260 25.18 -19.82 10.87
C LYS A 260 23.68 -19.62 10.97
N HIS A 261 23.00 -20.60 11.58
CA HIS A 261 21.59 -20.49 11.93
C HIS A 261 21.44 -19.41 13.03
N HIS A 262 21.13 -18.19 12.63
CA HIS A 262 20.79 -17.12 13.54
C HIS A 262 19.32 -17.22 13.92
N GLU A 263 19.03 -17.58 15.16
CA GLU A 263 17.67 -17.70 15.73
C GLU A 263 16.78 -16.49 15.41
N GLY A 264 17.36 -15.28 15.40
CA GLY A 264 16.64 -14.04 15.04
C GLY A 264 16.19 -13.95 13.58
N VAL A 265 16.90 -14.58 12.63
CA VAL A 265 16.51 -14.62 11.21
C VAL A 265 15.30 -15.54 11.02
N GLN A 266 15.33 -16.72 11.67
CA GLN A 266 14.21 -17.66 11.66
C GLN A 266 12.98 -17.05 12.34
N SER A 267 13.15 -16.38 13.48
CA SER A 267 12.06 -15.67 14.17
C SER A 267 11.45 -14.59 13.27
N SER A 268 12.28 -13.82 12.55
CA SER A 268 11.82 -12.80 11.61
C SER A 268 11.01 -13.42 10.47
N PHE A 269 11.49 -14.52 9.91
CA PHE A 269 10.81 -15.22 8.84
C PHE A 269 9.45 -15.78 9.29
N ASN A 270 9.37 -16.36 10.48
CA ASN A 270 8.11 -16.84 11.07
C ASN A 270 7.07 -15.72 11.23
N ILE A 271 7.48 -14.52 11.65
CA ILE A 271 6.59 -13.34 11.73
C ILE A 271 6.02 -13.00 10.35
N SER A 272 6.83 -13.06 9.29
CA SER A 272 6.34 -12.85 7.91
C SER A 272 5.30 -13.90 7.52
N LEU A 273 5.49 -15.17 7.87
CA LEU A 273 4.54 -16.25 7.55
C LEU A 273 3.23 -16.08 8.33
N ASP A 274 3.30 -15.68 9.60
CA ASP A 274 2.11 -15.38 10.40
C ASP A 274 1.32 -14.21 9.84
N ALA A 275 1.99 -13.19 9.29
CA ALA A 275 1.33 -12.10 8.56
C ALA A 275 0.65 -12.61 7.28
N CYS A 276 1.26 -13.53 6.54
CA CYS A 276 0.64 -14.17 5.37
C CYS A 276 -0.63 -14.95 5.76
N ARG A 277 -0.56 -15.78 6.80
CA ARG A 277 -1.71 -16.53 7.33
C ARG A 277 -2.82 -15.58 7.78
N SER A 278 -2.46 -14.53 8.50
CA SER A 278 -3.38 -13.52 8.99
C SER A 278 -4.07 -12.77 7.86
N THR A 279 -3.35 -12.47 6.78
CA THR A 279 -3.89 -11.84 5.56
C THR A 279 -5.01 -12.69 4.96
N VAL A 280 -4.75 -13.99 4.74
CA VAL A 280 -5.73 -14.89 4.10
C VAL A 280 -6.94 -15.14 5.01
N ARG A 281 -6.71 -15.40 6.30
CA ARG A 281 -7.80 -15.63 7.28
C ARG A 281 -8.66 -14.38 7.47
N TYR A 282 -8.04 -13.22 7.61
CA TYR A 282 -8.78 -11.97 7.80
C TYR A 282 -9.60 -11.62 6.56
N LEU A 283 -9.03 -11.77 5.36
CA LEU A 283 -9.74 -11.46 4.13
C LEU A 283 -11.03 -12.26 4.00
N ARG A 284 -11.02 -13.56 4.31
CA ARG A 284 -12.22 -14.42 4.31
C ARG A 284 -13.36 -13.84 5.16
N VAL A 285 -13.03 -13.29 6.33
CA VAL A 285 -14.03 -12.66 7.21
C VAL A 285 -14.48 -11.31 6.67
N ALA A 286 -13.56 -10.53 6.09
CA ALA A 286 -13.81 -9.17 5.63
C ALA A 286 -14.51 -9.07 4.26
N LEU A 287 -14.66 -10.16 3.49
CA LEU A 287 -15.21 -10.12 2.12
C LEU A 287 -16.55 -9.38 2.02
N HIS A 288 -17.42 -9.53 3.01
CA HIS A 288 -18.75 -8.93 3.03
C HIS A 288 -18.77 -7.39 3.05
N VAL A 289 -17.66 -6.74 3.43
CA VAL A 289 -17.54 -5.27 3.45
C VAL A 289 -16.75 -4.71 2.26
N ILE A 290 -16.19 -5.59 1.42
CA ILE A 290 -15.40 -5.19 0.26
C ILE A 290 -16.33 -4.81 -0.88
N THR A 291 -16.14 -3.61 -1.44
CA THR A 291 -16.88 -3.19 -2.63
C THR A 291 -16.38 -3.89 -3.87
N ASP A 292 -17.30 -4.14 -4.79
CA ASP A 292 -17.10 -4.86 -6.05
C ASP A 292 -16.18 -4.16 -7.06
N ASP A 293 -15.94 -2.86 -6.89
CA ASP A 293 -14.95 -2.07 -7.64
C ASP A 293 -13.49 -2.30 -7.18
N CYS A 294 -13.24 -2.99 -6.06
CA CYS A 294 -11.90 -3.10 -5.47
C CYS A 294 -11.20 -4.44 -5.69
N PHE A 295 -11.76 -5.30 -6.55
CA PHE A 295 -11.23 -6.64 -6.83
C PHE A 295 -9.71 -6.65 -7.05
N TRP A 296 -9.20 -5.84 -8.00
CA TRP A 296 -7.79 -5.81 -8.38
C TRP A 296 -6.86 -5.31 -7.26
N ILE A 297 -7.38 -4.44 -6.39
CA ILE A 297 -6.63 -3.95 -5.23
C ILE A 297 -6.49 -5.05 -4.19
N VAL A 298 -7.60 -5.75 -3.94
CA VAL A 298 -7.75 -6.74 -2.87
C VAL A 298 -7.09 -8.07 -3.22
N ILE A 299 -7.26 -8.58 -4.44
CA ILE A 299 -6.76 -9.90 -4.89
C ILE A 299 -5.24 -10.05 -4.75
N PHE A 300 -4.51 -8.95 -4.83
CA PHE A 300 -3.07 -8.91 -4.66
C PHE A 300 -2.59 -9.37 -3.27
N TYR A 301 -3.33 -9.03 -2.21
CA TYR A 301 -2.96 -9.40 -0.84
C TYR A 301 -2.90 -10.92 -0.62
N PRO A 302 -3.96 -11.70 -0.90
CA PRO A 302 -3.93 -13.14 -0.73
C PRO A 302 -3.00 -13.83 -1.73
N ILE A 303 -2.87 -13.36 -2.98
CA ILE A 303 -1.90 -13.94 -3.93
C ILE A 303 -0.48 -13.86 -3.37
N THR A 304 -0.07 -12.67 -2.91
CA THR A 304 1.28 -12.47 -2.36
C THR A 304 1.52 -13.34 -1.12
N ALA A 305 0.51 -13.43 -0.23
CA ALA A 305 0.58 -14.28 0.96
C ALA A 305 0.69 -15.77 0.61
N ILE A 306 -0.13 -16.27 -0.32
CA ILE A 306 -0.14 -17.68 -0.74
C ILE A 306 1.19 -18.07 -1.39
N LEU A 307 1.75 -17.19 -2.23
CA LEU A 307 3.07 -17.42 -2.84
C LEU A 307 4.19 -17.52 -1.79
N ALA A 308 4.14 -16.70 -0.75
CA ALA A 308 5.11 -16.76 0.34
C ALA A 308 4.98 -18.05 1.16
N LEU A 309 3.74 -18.46 1.49
CA LEU A 309 3.48 -19.74 2.19
C LEU A 309 3.91 -20.94 1.36
N PHE A 310 3.59 -20.94 0.06
CA PHE A 310 4.04 -21.97 -0.88
C PHE A 310 5.57 -22.06 -0.92
N SER A 311 6.26 -20.91 -1.06
CA SER A 311 7.72 -20.87 -1.08
C SER A 311 8.31 -21.50 0.19
N ASN A 312 7.79 -21.17 1.37
CA ASN A 312 8.24 -21.79 2.62
C ASN A 312 7.98 -23.30 2.63
N MET A 313 6.81 -23.75 2.19
CA MET A 313 6.45 -25.16 2.15
C MET A 313 7.40 -25.99 1.27
N ILE A 314 7.87 -25.43 0.15
CA ILE A 314 8.86 -26.11 -0.69
C ILE A 314 10.25 -26.14 -0.02
N THR A 315 10.63 -25.08 0.69
CA THR A 315 11.93 -24.98 1.36
C THR A 315 11.99 -25.82 2.64
N ASN A 316 10.92 -25.83 3.44
CA ASN A 316 10.81 -26.46 4.75
C ASN A 316 9.57 -27.38 4.85
N PRO A 317 9.49 -28.45 4.04
CA PRO A 317 8.29 -29.28 3.91
C PRO A 317 7.89 -30.06 5.18
N LEU A 318 8.81 -30.19 6.15
CA LEU A 318 8.58 -30.89 7.41
C LEU A 318 8.25 -29.97 8.58
N ASP A 319 8.14 -28.66 8.36
CA ASP A 319 7.75 -27.72 9.40
C ASP A 319 6.33 -28.00 9.92
N GLU A 320 6.10 -27.78 11.22
CA GLU A 320 4.82 -28.07 11.88
C GLU A 320 3.65 -27.28 11.27
N SER A 321 3.92 -26.07 10.79
CA SER A 321 2.91 -25.18 10.22
C SER A 321 2.53 -25.51 8.77
N THR A 322 3.35 -26.31 8.09
CA THR A 322 3.19 -26.65 6.66
C THR A 322 1.86 -27.33 6.36
N ALA A 323 1.36 -28.20 7.25
CA ALA A 323 0.06 -28.83 7.06
C ALA A 323 -1.09 -27.81 7.07
N GLY A 324 -1.04 -26.83 7.99
CA GLY A 324 -2.02 -25.75 8.03
C GLY A 324 -1.91 -24.81 6.82
N ASP A 325 -0.68 -24.55 6.36
CA ASP A 325 -0.44 -23.75 5.16
C ASP A 325 -0.98 -24.43 3.89
N LEU A 326 -0.88 -25.77 3.81
CA LEU A 326 -1.45 -26.53 2.70
C LEU A 326 -2.98 -26.38 2.64
N GLU A 327 -3.66 -26.40 3.79
CA GLU A 327 -5.12 -26.17 3.84
C GLU A 327 -5.49 -24.73 3.44
N ILE A 328 -4.65 -23.75 3.77
CA ILE A 328 -4.81 -22.37 3.27
C ILE A 328 -4.72 -22.34 1.73
N LEU A 329 -3.71 -23.00 1.16
CA LEU A 329 -3.50 -23.09 -0.29
C LEU A 329 -4.66 -23.81 -1.00
N LYS A 330 -5.13 -24.95 -0.46
CA LYS A 330 -6.30 -25.69 -0.99
C LYS A 330 -7.58 -24.85 -0.97
N GLY A 331 -7.74 -23.97 0.02
CA GLY A 331 -8.87 -23.05 0.13
C GLY A 331 -8.76 -21.75 -0.69
N ALA A 332 -7.62 -21.50 -1.36
CA ALA A 332 -7.39 -20.27 -2.12
C ALA A 332 -8.33 -20.08 -3.33
N PRO A 333 -8.59 -21.11 -4.16
CA PRO A 333 -9.60 -21.04 -5.23
C PRO A 333 -10.94 -20.45 -4.80
N THR A 334 -11.47 -20.95 -3.69
CA THR A 334 -12.77 -20.54 -3.15
C THR A 334 -12.71 -19.08 -2.71
N LEU A 335 -11.65 -18.70 -1.96
CA LEU A 335 -11.44 -17.32 -1.56
C LEU A 335 -11.40 -16.36 -2.76
N PHE A 336 -10.66 -16.68 -3.83
CA PHE A 336 -10.58 -15.80 -5.00
C PHE A 336 -11.91 -15.61 -5.71
N ARG A 337 -12.73 -16.66 -5.78
CA ARG A 337 -14.07 -16.60 -6.38
C ARG A 337 -15.05 -15.80 -5.54
N ASP A 338 -14.86 -15.79 -4.22
CA ASP A 338 -15.76 -15.10 -3.29
C ASP A 338 -15.44 -13.59 -3.15
N ILE A 339 -14.33 -13.10 -3.73
CA ILE A 339 -14.05 -11.67 -3.76
C ILE A 339 -15.07 -10.96 -4.66
N PRO A 340 -15.75 -9.89 -4.18
CA PRO A 340 -16.73 -9.16 -4.97
C PRO A 340 -16.14 -8.56 -6.25
N ILE A 341 -16.85 -8.68 -7.38
CA ILE A 341 -16.47 -8.15 -8.69
C ILE A 341 -17.69 -7.51 -9.34
N ARG A 342 -17.58 -6.23 -9.72
CA ARG A 342 -18.72 -5.45 -10.22
C ARG A 342 -19.25 -5.95 -11.55
N LYS A 343 -18.35 -6.33 -12.45
CA LYS A 343 -18.67 -6.90 -13.76
C LYS A 343 -17.65 -7.98 -14.05
N LEU A 344 -18.11 -9.15 -14.49
CA LEU A 344 -17.22 -10.20 -14.98
C LEU A 344 -16.99 -9.97 -16.48
N THR A 345 -16.01 -9.14 -16.82
CA THR A 345 -15.49 -9.05 -18.18
C THR A 345 -14.80 -10.36 -18.59
N MET A 346 -14.57 -10.57 -19.88
CA MET A 346 -13.82 -11.72 -20.36
C MET A 346 -12.39 -11.76 -19.80
N ALA A 347 -11.79 -10.59 -19.56
CA ALA A 347 -10.47 -10.49 -18.93
C ALA A 347 -10.51 -11.00 -17.48
N GLU A 348 -11.48 -10.56 -16.67
CA GLU A 348 -11.63 -11.01 -15.28
C GLU A 348 -11.96 -12.50 -15.20
N LEU A 349 -12.86 -13.01 -16.04
CA LEU A 349 -13.16 -14.45 -16.11
C LEU A 349 -11.92 -15.28 -16.46
N THR A 350 -11.13 -14.81 -17.41
CA THR A 350 -9.88 -15.48 -17.80
C THR A 350 -8.87 -15.44 -16.66
N HIS A 351 -8.76 -14.31 -15.96
CA HIS A 351 -7.89 -14.15 -14.82
C HIS A 351 -8.30 -15.05 -13.64
N LEU A 352 -9.58 -15.11 -13.30
CA LEU A 352 -10.08 -16.00 -12.25
C LEU A 352 -9.81 -17.48 -12.56
N LYS A 353 -10.01 -17.91 -13.81
CA LYS A 353 -9.67 -19.27 -14.24
C LYS A 353 -8.17 -19.55 -14.13
N LEU A 354 -7.34 -18.58 -14.48
CA LEU A 354 -5.89 -18.68 -14.35
C LEU A 354 -5.50 -18.79 -12.86
N LEU A 355 -6.07 -17.95 -11.98
CA LEU A 355 -5.81 -17.99 -10.54
C LEU A 355 -6.29 -19.28 -9.89
N ASP A 356 -7.44 -19.81 -10.31
CA ASP A 356 -7.98 -21.09 -9.87
C ASP A 356 -7.00 -22.23 -10.22
N THR A 357 -6.66 -22.35 -11.51
CA THR A 357 -5.69 -23.35 -11.99
C THR A 357 -4.34 -23.21 -11.30
N PHE A 358 -3.84 -21.98 -11.17
CA PHE A 358 -2.56 -21.68 -10.56
C PHE A 358 -2.52 -22.08 -9.08
N SER A 359 -3.53 -21.70 -8.30
CA SER A 359 -3.58 -22.02 -6.87
C SER A 359 -3.79 -23.51 -6.59
N GLN A 360 -4.57 -24.20 -7.42
CA GLN A 360 -4.68 -25.67 -7.38
C GLN A 360 -3.32 -26.33 -7.62
N GLU A 361 -2.56 -25.83 -8.60
CA GLU A 361 -1.23 -26.37 -8.90
C GLU A 361 -0.22 -26.10 -7.78
N LEU A 362 -0.26 -24.91 -7.15
CA LEU A 362 0.57 -24.63 -5.96
C LEU A 362 0.24 -25.60 -4.81
N ALA A 363 -1.04 -25.84 -4.54
CA ALA A 363 -1.45 -26.78 -3.51
C ALA A 363 -0.95 -28.21 -3.81
N ARG A 364 -1.09 -28.66 -5.07
CA ARG A 364 -0.64 -29.97 -5.53
C ARG A 364 0.88 -30.14 -5.39
N LEU A 365 1.65 -29.14 -5.82
CA LEU A 365 3.12 -29.17 -5.73
C LEU A 365 3.58 -29.13 -4.26
N GLY A 366 2.90 -28.35 -3.42
CA GLY A 366 3.16 -28.29 -1.99
C GLY A 366 2.93 -29.65 -1.31
N GLU A 367 1.81 -30.30 -1.62
CA GLU A 367 1.50 -31.64 -1.12
C GLU A 367 2.54 -32.68 -1.54
N LEU A 368 2.98 -32.64 -2.81
CA LEU A 368 4.06 -33.51 -3.30
C LEU A 368 5.39 -33.27 -2.59
N ALA A 369 5.74 -32.01 -2.28
CA ALA A 369 6.95 -31.69 -1.55
C ALA A 369 6.92 -32.29 -0.13
N ILE A 370 5.78 -32.19 0.56
CA ILE A 370 5.56 -32.79 1.89
C ILE A 370 5.69 -34.32 1.83
N GLN A 371 5.01 -34.95 0.87
CA GLN A 371 5.05 -36.41 0.69
C GLN A 371 6.49 -36.88 0.43
N LYS A 372 7.19 -36.24 -0.51
CA LYS A 372 8.58 -36.56 -0.84
C LYS A 372 9.52 -36.40 0.35
N ALA A 373 9.31 -35.42 1.21
CA ALA A 373 10.14 -35.19 2.38
C ALA A 373 9.88 -36.22 3.51
N ARG A 374 8.70 -36.85 3.53
CA ARG A 374 8.32 -37.85 4.54
C ARG A 374 8.74 -39.29 4.19
N GLY A 375 9.09 -39.56 2.94
CA GLY A 375 9.51 -40.88 2.45
C GLY A 375 8.43 -41.58 1.65
#